data_AF-A0A150PVA7-F1
#
_entry.id   AF-A0A150PVA7-F1
#
_cell.length_a   1.000
_cell.length_b   1.000
_cell.length_c   1.000
_cell.angle_alpha   90.00
_cell.angle_beta   90.00
_cell.angle_gamma   90.00
#
_symmetry.space_group_name_H-M   'P 1'
#
loop_
_entity.id
_entity.type
_entity.pdbx_description
1 polymer ?
#
loop_
_entity_poly.entity_id
_entity_poly.type
_entity_poly.pdbx_seq_one_letter_code
_entity_poly.pdbx_strand_id
1 'polypeptide(L)'
;HAAEPSTPTRGGTMTFTNIGAPGSWPRRIDREPGDPACDHKDGNDTWGGHCCMTEHHTTSDRLAPFDEEMTLIMKAIRVKQLAVYQPGSDPAAWQMISSWDARSGVGSNLLVTQGQHTSADFTGDLTKADCVTYFMQDEPFACGGGEDYYCPDDPGVMHLGWAGSKLVVFLASMTFDDAGVEKCDGEGQGHPGPWVAFVASELIRDGGRKWNGLCNCYSKTGTVGDGCGEINVFEVVMDDNDYSNREFMSTGVRSYQEGHIGGSVCGSGCDRGGFADDVEVVDACAQKAYERGPVIEAGGRSDGCPTWRRPVGDRYFMILLDEAQRTIQVAVIHPENIPPAAAEMLPDLPGRLSRGAIDAMLSMRLPG
;
A
#
# COMPACT_ATOMS: atom_id res chain seq x y z
N HIS A 1 20.25 4.62 -12.41
CA HIS A 1 19.68 5.79 -13.10
C HIS A 1 19.98 7.04 -12.28
N ALA A 2 20.34 8.15 -12.91
CA ALA A 2 20.41 9.43 -12.20
C ALA A 2 18.99 9.83 -11.75
N ALA A 3 18.89 10.50 -10.60
CA ALA A 3 17.60 10.98 -10.12
C ALA A 3 16.99 11.97 -11.12
N GLU A 4 15.67 11.91 -11.33
CA GLU A 4 14.94 12.93 -12.07
C GLU A 4 15.06 14.27 -11.31
N PRO A 5 15.64 15.33 -11.90
CA PRO A 5 15.88 16.58 -11.19
C PRO A 5 14.56 17.22 -10.74
N SER A 6 14.50 17.63 -9.47
CA SER A 6 13.42 18.41 -8.90
C SER A 6 13.94 19.29 -7.78
N THR A 7 13.18 20.33 -7.40
CA THR A 7 13.48 21.13 -6.21
C THR A 7 13.57 20.22 -4.98
N PRO A 8 14.68 20.28 -4.21
CA PRO A 8 14.78 19.55 -2.96
C PRO A 8 13.66 19.93 -2.00
N THR A 9 12.96 18.92 -1.48
CA THR A 9 11.89 19.12 -0.49
C THR A 9 12.36 18.70 0.89
N ARG A 10 11.67 19.18 1.93
CA ARG A 10 11.91 18.78 3.32
C ARG A 10 11.41 17.36 3.64
N GLY A 11 10.79 16.71 2.65
CA GLY A 11 10.14 15.42 2.79
C GLY A 11 8.81 15.54 3.54
N GLY A 12 8.28 14.42 4.01
CA GLY A 12 7.08 14.36 4.83
C GLY A 12 6.89 13.01 5.47
N THR A 13 6.20 12.96 6.61
CA THR A 13 5.86 11.72 7.31
C THR A 13 4.42 11.75 7.78
N MET A 14 3.72 10.63 7.72
CA MET A 14 2.45 10.40 8.43
C MET A 14 2.60 9.16 9.31
N THR A 15 2.17 9.24 10.56
CA THR A 15 2.32 8.14 11.53
C THR A 15 0.97 7.72 12.06
N PHE A 16 0.67 6.43 11.97
CA PHE A 16 -0.54 5.84 12.53
C PHE A 16 -0.17 5.02 13.76
N THR A 17 -0.88 5.23 14.87
CA THR A 17 -0.57 4.59 16.16
C THR A 17 -1.77 3.87 16.74
N ASN A 18 -1.52 2.94 17.67
CA ASN A 18 -2.56 2.11 18.30
C ASN A 18 -3.34 1.26 17.28
N ILE A 19 -2.66 0.86 16.20
CA ILE A 19 -3.23 0.03 15.15
C ILE A 19 -3.29 -1.42 15.61
N GLY A 20 -4.33 -2.14 15.19
CA GLY A 20 -4.50 -3.56 15.50
C GLY A 20 -5.33 -3.79 16.76
N ALA A 21 -6.25 -4.74 16.70
CA ALA A 21 -7.07 -5.16 17.83
C ALA A 21 -7.57 -6.60 17.58
N PRO A 22 -7.93 -7.39 18.59
CA PRO A 22 -8.66 -8.63 18.37
C PRO A 22 -9.97 -8.36 17.63
N GLY A 23 -10.40 -9.27 16.77
CA GLY A 23 -11.60 -9.04 15.98
C GLY A 23 -11.86 -10.15 14.97
N SER A 24 -12.63 -9.80 13.95
CA SER A 24 -13.00 -10.72 12.89
C SER A 24 -13.16 -10.02 11.55
N TRP A 25 -12.97 -10.76 10.47
CA TRP A 25 -13.36 -10.35 9.14
C TRP A 25 -14.01 -11.51 8.37
N PRO A 26 -14.97 -11.22 7.49
CA PRO A 26 -15.47 -12.17 6.51
C PRO A 26 -14.33 -12.67 5.62
N ARG A 27 -14.11 -13.98 5.58
CA ARG A 27 -13.16 -14.65 4.69
C ARG A 27 -13.91 -15.43 3.63
N ARG A 28 -13.46 -15.38 2.38
CA ARG A 28 -14.01 -16.24 1.33
C ARG A 28 -13.42 -17.65 1.42
N ILE A 29 -14.25 -18.67 1.25
CA ILE A 29 -13.85 -20.09 1.20
C ILE A 29 -14.48 -20.80 0.00
N ASP A 30 -13.92 -21.93 -0.41
CA ASP A 30 -14.40 -22.72 -1.54
C ASP A 30 -15.35 -23.83 -1.09
N ARG A 31 -16.61 -23.48 -0.85
CA ARG A 31 -17.68 -24.45 -0.53
C ARG A 31 -18.85 -24.30 -1.47
N GLU A 32 -19.57 -25.40 -1.65
CA GLU A 32 -20.77 -25.45 -2.48
C GLU A 32 -21.92 -24.64 -1.86
N PRO A 33 -22.89 -24.16 -2.67
CA PRO A 33 -24.09 -23.52 -2.15
C PRO A 33 -24.85 -24.39 -1.14
N GLY A 34 -25.24 -23.81 0.00
CA GLY A 34 -25.93 -24.48 1.09
C GLY A 34 -25.02 -25.20 2.10
N ASP A 35 -23.70 -25.12 1.95
CA ASP A 35 -22.76 -25.65 2.95
C ASP A 35 -22.88 -24.87 4.27
N PRO A 36 -23.03 -25.53 5.43
CA PRO A 36 -23.15 -24.86 6.72
C PRO A 36 -21.93 -24.04 7.14
N ALA A 37 -20.76 -24.24 6.50
CA ALA A 37 -19.58 -23.40 6.71
C ALA A 37 -19.71 -22.00 6.09
N CYS A 38 -20.68 -21.78 5.18
CA CYS A 38 -21.00 -20.46 4.63
C CYS A 38 -21.84 -19.62 5.63
N ASP A 39 -21.33 -19.44 6.85
CA ASP A 39 -22.08 -18.89 7.98
C ASP A 39 -22.13 -17.35 8.01
N HIS A 40 -21.25 -16.67 7.28
CA HIS A 40 -21.31 -15.21 7.10
C HIS A 40 -22.12 -14.82 5.87
N LYS A 41 -21.86 -15.48 4.74
CA LYS A 41 -22.59 -15.26 3.48
C LYS A 41 -22.60 -16.53 2.63
N ASP A 42 -23.78 -16.86 2.10
CA ASP A 42 -23.97 -17.84 1.04
C ASP A 42 -24.83 -17.19 -0.06
N GLY A 43 -24.24 -16.85 -1.20
CA GLY A 43 -24.96 -16.16 -2.27
C GLY A 43 -24.12 -15.83 -3.48
N ASN A 44 -24.49 -14.79 -4.23
CA ASN A 44 -23.75 -14.36 -5.41
C ASN A 44 -22.87 -13.13 -5.11
N ASP A 45 -21.76 -13.03 -5.82
CA ASP A 45 -20.95 -11.82 -5.92
C ASP A 45 -21.54 -10.83 -6.95
N THR A 46 -20.91 -9.66 -7.11
CA THR A 46 -21.35 -8.62 -8.07
C THR A 46 -21.38 -9.11 -9.52
N TRP A 47 -20.64 -10.18 -9.82
CA TRP A 47 -20.41 -10.72 -11.16
C TRP A 47 -21.18 -12.02 -11.40
N GLY A 48 -22.01 -12.46 -10.44
CA GLY A 48 -22.82 -13.68 -10.54
C GLY A 48 -22.10 -14.98 -10.18
N GLY A 49 -20.87 -14.91 -9.66
CA GLY A 49 -20.16 -16.06 -9.11
C GLY A 49 -20.69 -16.43 -7.72
N HIS A 50 -20.68 -17.72 -7.38
CA HIS A 50 -21.04 -18.16 -6.03
C HIS A 50 -20.00 -17.67 -5.00
N CYS A 51 -20.52 -17.26 -3.85
CA CYS A 51 -19.82 -16.63 -2.77
C CYS A 51 -20.19 -17.33 -1.47
N CYS A 52 -19.26 -18.13 -0.95
CA CYS A 52 -19.28 -18.67 0.39
C CYS A 52 -18.28 -17.91 1.26
N MET A 53 -18.76 -17.35 2.36
CA MET A 53 -17.90 -16.68 3.34
C MET A 53 -18.16 -17.20 4.74
N THR A 54 -17.09 -17.29 5.52
CA THR A 54 -17.13 -17.56 6.96
C THR A 54 -16.52 -16.43 7.76
N GLU A 55 -16.86 -16.31 9.04
CA GLU A 55 -16.23 -15.33 9.92
C GLU A 55 -14.87 -15.84 10.41
N HIS A 56 -13.78 -15.21 9.95
CA HIS A 56 -12.44 -15.49 10.45
C HIS A 56 -12.15 -14.61 11.68
N HIS A 57 -11.76 -15.23 12.79
CA HIS A 57 -11.44 -14.54 14.04
C HIS A 57 -9.93 -14.53 14.30
N THR A 58 -9.43 -13.38 14.76
CA THR A 58 -8.07 -13.25 15.28
C THR A 58 -8.07 -12.73 16.71
N THR A 59 -7.14 -13.23 17.51
CA THR A 59 -6.84 -12.69 18.85
C THR A 59 -5.63 -11.76 18.83
N SER A 60 -4.99 -11.54 17.68
CA SER A 60 -3.85 -10.63 17.59
C SER A 60 -4.32 -9.20 17.86
N ASP A 61 -3.62 -8.52 18.76
CA ASP A 61 -3.76 -7.09 19.05
C ASP A 61 -2.56 -6.29 18.53
N ARG A 62 -1.66 -6.91 17.77
CA ARG A 62 -0.41 -6.29 17.30
C ARG A 62 -0.68 -5.30 16.17
N LEU A 63 -0.88 -5.79 14.96
CA LEU A 63 -1.19 -4.94 13.80
C LEU A 63 -2.37 -5.48 13.00
N ALA A 64 -3.14 -6.42 13.55
CA ALA A 64 -4.16 -7.11 12.78
C ALA A 64 -5.20 -6.18 12.13
N PRO A 65 -5.52 -6.41 10.84
CA PRO A 65 -5.08 -7.54 9.98
C PRO A 65 -3.78 -7.25 9.18
N PHE A 66 -3.03 -6.19 9.48
CA PHE A 66 -1.82 -5.81 8.71
C PHE A 66 -0.57 -6.61 9.09
N ASP A 67 -0.59 -7.37 10.18
CA ASP A 67 0.41 -8.38 10.52
C ASP A 67 0.24 -9.70 9.73
N GLU A 68 -0.86 -9.84 9.00
CA GLU A 68 -1.01 -10.90 7.99
C GLU A 68 -0.02 -10.71 6.82
N GLU A 69 -0.02 -11.66 5.88
CA GLU A 69 0.72 -11.54 4.63
C GLU A 69 0.21 -10.35 3.82
N MET A 70 1.07 -9.39 3.51
CA MET A 70 0.68 -8.20 2.74
C MET A 70 1.29 -8.20 1.34
N THR A 71 0.49 -7.88 0.33
CA THR A 71 0.86 -7.71 -1.08
C THR A 71 0.91 -6.22 -1.41
N LEU A 72 1.97 -5.78 -2.08
CA LEU A 72 2.14 -4.41 -2.53
C LEU A 72 1.51 -4.23 -3.90
N ILE A 73 0.80 -3.12 -4.08
CA ILE A 73 0.13 -2.75 -5.32
C ILE A 73 0.70 -1.44 -5.81
N MET A 74 1.01 -1.37 -7.11
CA MET A 74 1.40 -0.11 -7.75
C MET A 74 0.72 0.05 -9.11
N LYS A 75 0.36 1.30 -9.43
CA LYS A 75 -0.17 1.72 -10.73
C LYS A 75 0.37 3.10 -11.09
N ALA A 76 0.65 3.34 -12.38
CA ALA A 76 0.99 4.66 -12.90
C ALA A 76 2.19 5.32 -12.19
N ILE A 77 3.24 4.55 -11.96
CA ILE A 77 4.46 4.95 -11.25
C ILE A 77 5.68 4.39 -12.00
N ARG A 78 6.78 5.14 -12.04
CA ARG A 78 8.07 4.63 -12.50
C ARG A 78 8.93 4.22 -11.32
N VAL A 79 9.04 2.93 -11.06
CA VAL A 79 9.88 2.34 -10.01
C VAL A 79 11.32 2.23 -10.51
N LYS A 80 12.28 2.64 -9.69
CA LYS A 80 13.73 2.57 -9.99
C LYS A 80 14.44 1.57 -9.09
N GLN A 81 13.99 1.46 -7.85
CA GLN A 81 14.48 0.50 -6.86
C GLN A 81 13.33 0.12 -5.93
N LEU A 82 13.33 -1.11 -5.46
CA LEU A 82 12.43 -1.63 -4.43
C LEU A 82 13.24 -2.52 -3.49
N ALA A 83 13.01 -2.36 -2.18
CA ALA A 83 13.54 -3.23 -1.15
C ALA A 83 12.46 -3.46 -0.09
N VAL A 84 12.34 -4.71 0.35
CA VAL A 84 11.52 -5.09 1.50
C VAL A 84 12.43 -5.67 2.56
N TYR A 85 12.28 -5.18 3.78
CA TYR A 85 12.99 -5.68 4.94
C TYR A 85 12.02 -6.23 5.97
N GLN A 86 12.43 -7.30 6.65
CA GLN A 86 11.73 -7.88 7.79
C GLN A 86 12.72 -8.21 8.91
N PRO A 87 12.28 -8.36 10.17
CA PRO A 87 13.11 -8.88 11.25
C PRO A 87 13.77 -10.21 10.85
N GLY A 88 15.08 -10.31 11.02
CA GLY A 88 15.82 -11.56 10.78
C GLY A 88 15.75 -12.51 11.97
N SER A 89 16.50 -13.62 11.88
CA SER A 89 16.70 -14.54 13.02
C SER A 89 17.40 -13.88 14.21
N ASP A 90 18.19 -12.83 13.94
CA ASP A 90 18.75 -11.93 14.94
C ASP A 90 17.76 -10.78 15.18
N PRO A 91 17.10 -10.70 16.35
CA PRO A 91 16.09 -9.67 16.63
C PRO A 91 16.67 -8.24 16.65
N ALA A 92 18.01 -8.09 16.73
CA ALA A 92 18.67 -6.80 16.64
C ALA A 92 18.85 -6.31 15.19
N ALA A 93 18.44 -7.10 14.19
CA ALA A 93 18.62 -6.76 12.79
C ALA A 93 17.44 -7.13 11.90
N TRP A 94 17.26 -6.30 10.89
CA TRP A 94 16.33 -6.51 9.80
C TRP A 94 17.13 -6.90 8.56
N GLN A 95 16.64 -7.87 7.80
CA GLN A 95 17.26 -8.36 6.57
C GLN A 95 16.42 -7.93 5.38
N MET A 96 17.09 -7.60 4.27
CA MET A 96 16.42 -7.45 2.99
C MET A 96 15.97 -8.85 2.52
N ILE A 97 14.66 -9.01 2.37
CA ILE A 97 14.03 -10.30 2.02
C ILE A 97 13.45 -10.31 0.60
N SER A 98 13.16 -9.14 0.03
CA SER A 98 12.82 -8.99 -1.39
C SER A 98 13.44 -7.71 -1.94
N SER A 99 13.86 -7.72 -3.21
CA SER A 99 14.40 -6.52 -3.85
C SER A 99 14.28 -6.54 -5.37
N TRP A 100 14.40 -5.35 -5.97
CA TRP A 100 14.58 -5.14 -7.40
C TRP A 100 15.29 -3.81 -7.66
N ASP A 101 16.15 -3.77 -8.68
CA ASP A 101 16.87 -2.56 -9.07
C ASP A 101 16.92 -2.41 -10.59
N ALA A 102 16.42 -1.29 -11.11
CA ALA A 102 16.39 -1.01 -12.55
C ALA A 102 17.79 -1.01 -13.21
N ARG A 103 18.85 -0.75 -12.44
CA ARG A 103 20.24 -0.72 -12.95
C ARG A 103 20.76 -2.10 -13.32
N SER A 104 20.35 -3.13 -12.58
CA SER A 104 20.69 -4.52 -12.86
C SER A 104 19.59 -5.21 -13.67
N GLY A 105 18.34 -4.76 -13.55
CA GLY A 105 17.15 -5.45 -14.05
C GLY A 105 16.88 -6.76 -13.31
N VAL A 106 17.55 -6.99 -12.18
CA VAL A 106 17.48 -8.24 -11.41
C VAL A 106 16.72 -8.00 -10.12
N GLY A 107 15.74 -8.86 -9.85
CA GLY A 107 15.08 -8.98 -8.56
C GLY A 107 15.58 -10.17 -7.75
N SER A 108 15.30 -10.16 -6.44
CA SER A 108 15.52 -11.28 -5.53
C SER A 108 14.26 -11.51 -4.73
N ASN A 109 13.75 -12.75 -4.71
CA ASN A 109 12.52 -13.14 -4.01
C ASN A 109 11.38 -12.13 -4.21
N LEU A 110 11.19 -11.70 -5.46
CA LEU A 110 10.18 -10.73 -5.83
C LEU A 110 9.51 -11.20 -7.12
N LEU A 111 8.20 -11.35 -7.06
CA LEU A 111 7.36 -11.56 -8.23
C LEU A 111 6.56 -10.29 -8.51
N VAL A 112 6.52 -9.91 -9.78
CA VAL A 112 5.72 -8.80 -10.29
C VAL A 112 4.72 -9.36 -11.29
N THR A 113 3.43 -9.10 -11.09
CA THR A 113 2.39 -9.61 -11.98
C THR A 113 1.40 -8.52 -12.39
N GLN A 114 0.93 -8.61 -13.62
CA GLN A 114 -0.12 -7.75 -14.18
C GLN A 114 -1.15 -8.67 -14.85
N GLY A 115 -2.31 -8.87 -14.20
CA GLY A 115 -3.19 -10.00 -14.55
C GLY A 115 -2.46 -11.35 -14.42
N GLN A 116 -2.98 -12.40 -15.04
CA GLN A 116 -2.46 -13.78 -14.89
C GLN A 116 -1.00 -13.99 -15.35
N HIS A 117 -0.35 -12.95 -15.90
CA HIS A 117 1.01 -13.02 -16.41
C HIS A 117 2.03 -12.47 -15.40
N THR A 118 3.16 -13.17 -15.30
CA THR A 118 4.34 -12.74 -14.56
C THR A 118 5.21 -11.85 -15.44
N SER A 119 5.66 -10.72 -14.92
CA SER A 119 6.55 -9.79 -15.59
C SER A 119 8.01 -10.25 -15.45
N ALA A 120 8.38 -11.32 -16.17
CA ALA A 120 9.76 -11.84 -16.14
C ALA A 120 10.82 -10.77 -16.49
N ASP A 121 10.43 -9.77 -17.29
CA ASP A 121 11.25 -8.64 -17.74
C ASP A 121 10.76 -7.30 -17.14
N PHE A 122 10.35 -7.27 -15.88
CA PHE A 122 9.90 -6.03 -15.24
C PHE A 122 10.94 -4.91 -15.34
N THR A 123 10.56 -3.80 -16.00
CA THR A 123 11.46 -2.67 -16.31
C THR A 123 11.37 -1.52 -15.30
N GLY A 124 10.38 -1.55 -14.41
CA GLY A 124 10.07 -0.44 -13.51
C GLY A 124 9.06 0.57 -14.06
N ASP A 125 8.74 0.57 -15.36
CA ASP A 125 7.84 1.57 -15.95
C ASP A 125 6.38 1.08 -15.95
N LEU A 126 5.60 1.50 -14.95
CA LEU A 126 4.16 1.25 -14.88
C LEU A 126 3.33 2.43 -15.40
N THR A 127 3.94 3.37 -16.14
CA THR A 127 3.27 4.60 -16.59
C THR A 127 2.57 4.47 -17.94
N LYS A 128 2.64 3.31 -18.59
CA LYS A 128 2.15 3.12 -19.97
C LYS A 128 0.74 2.55 -20.08
N ALA A 129 0.29 1.84 -19.05
CA ALA A 129 -1.05 1.29 -18.98
C ALA A 129 -1.68 1.65 -17.63
N ASP A 130 -2.97 1.93 -17.63
CA ASP A 130 -3.79 2.19 -16.45
C ASP A 130 -4.16 0.87 -15.74
N CYS A 131 -3.17 -0.03 -15.61
CA CYS A 131 -3.30 -1.34 -14.99
C CYS A 131 -2.71 -1.36 -13.59
N VAL A 132 -3.35 -2.14 -12.73
CA VAL A 132 -2.83 -2.47 -11.41
C VAL A 132 -1.77 -3.55 -11.55
N THR A 133 -0.62 -3.35 -10.89
CA THR A 133 0.48 -4.32 -10.82
C THR A 133 0.68 -4.76 -9.38
N TYR A 134 0.89 -6.06 -9.18
CA TYR A 134 1.04 -6.68 -7.87
C TYR A 134 2.50 -7.09 -7.65
N PHE A 135 2.97 -6.88 -6.43
CA PHE A 135 4.32 -7.18 -5.97
C PHE A 135 4.22 -8.05 -4.72
N MET A 136 4.81 -9.24 -4.81
CA MET A 136 4.72 -10.29 -3.80
C MET A 136 6.03 -11.08 -3.75
N GLN A 137 6.16 -12.02 -2.81
CA GLN A 137 7.33 -12.92 -2.78
C GLN A 137 7.30 -13.86 -3.99
N ASP A 138 8.48 -14.28 -4.46
CA ASP A 138 8.58 -15.34 -5.47
C ASP A 138 8.49 -16.73 -4.80
N GLU A 139 7.56 -16.85 -3.87
CA GLU A 139 7.26 -18.07 -3.12
C GLU A 139 5.80 -18.43 -3.41
N PRO A 140 5.53 -19.57 -4.07
CA PRO A 140 4.18 -20.00 -4.37
C PRO A 140 3.35 -20.22 -3.11
N PHE A 141 2.10 -19.77 -3.14
CA PHE A 141 1.08 -20.12 -2.17
C PHE A 141 0.40 -21.42 -2.63
N ALA A 142 0.40 -22.44 -1.78
CA ALA A 142 -0.31 -23.68 -2.08
C ALA A 142 -1.78 -23.55 -1.66
N CYS A 143 -2.69 -23.66 -2.62
CA CYS A 143 -4.10 -23.83 -2.28
C CYS A 143 -4.26 -25.12 -1.46
N GLY A 144 -4.80 -24.98 -0.26
CA GLY A 144 -5.30 -26.13 0.50
C GLY A 144 -6.55 -26.73 -0.15
N GLY A 145 -7.30 -27.54 0.61
CA GLY A 145 -8.57 -28.12 0.15
C GLY A 145 -9.75 -27.14 0.02
N GLY A 146 -9.49 -25.83 -0.01
CA GLY A 146 -10.53 -24.79 -0.06
C GLY A 146 -11.24 -24.52 1.26
N GLU A 147 -10.88 -25.25 2.33
CA GLU A 147 -11.55 -25.18 3.63
C GLU A 147 -11.23 -23.91 4.40
N ASP A 148 -9.98 -23.45 4.30
CA ASP A 148 -9.47 -22.31 5.07
C ASP A 148 -9.44 -21.00 4.28
N TYR A 149 -9.42 -21.07 2.94
CA TYR A 149 -9.27 -19.92 2.02
C TYR A 149 -9.84 -20.24 0.64
N TYR A 150 -10.30 -19.20 -0.06
CA TYR A 150 -10.64 -19.25 -1.48
C TYR A 150 -9.38 -19.40 -2.35
N CYS A 151 -9.43 -20.29 -3.33
CA CYS A 151 -8.36 -20.58 -4.27
C CYS A 151 -8.73 -20.07 -5.67
N PRO A 152 -8.28 -18.87 -6.08
CA PRO A 152 -8.51 -18.39 -7.44
C PRO A 152 -7.74 -19.22 -8.46
N ASP A 153 -8.34 -19.46 -9.63
CA ASP A 153 -7.64 -19.91 -10.84
C ASP A 153 -6.87 -18.73 -11.48
N ASP A 154 -5.89 -18.22 -10.74
CA ASP A 154 -5.07 -17.09 -11.14
C ASP A 154 -3.63 -17.25 -10.62
N PRO A 155 -2.73 -17.84 -11.42
CA PRO A 155 -1.38 -18.15 -10.96
C PRO A 155 -0.59 -16.90 -10.54
N GLY A 156 -0.89 -15.72 -11.09
CA GLY A 156 -0.09 -14.53 -10.78
C GLY A 156 -0.44 -13.85 -9.44
N VAL A 157 -1.40 -14.37 -8.67
CA VAL A 157 -1.64 -13.96 -7.26
C VAL A 157 -1.52 -15.13 -6.28
N MET A 158 -1.13 -16.30 -6.77
CA MET A 158 -0.94 -17.52 -6.00
C MET A 158 0.46 -17.58 -5.39
N HIS A 159 0.85 -16.51 -4.70
CA HIS A 159 2.13 -16.37 -4.02
C HIS A 159 1.96 -15.72 -2.64
N LEU A 160 2.97 -15.90 -1.78
CA LEU A 160 2.97 -15.32 -0.44
C LEU A 160 3.23 -13.82 -0.48
N GLY A 161 2.54 -13.08 0.37
CA GLY A 161 2.90 -11.69 0.70
C GLY A 161 3.93 -11.65 1.83
N TRP A 162 4.19 -10.45 2.35
CA TRP A 162 5.10 -10.25 3.48
C TRP A 162 4.33 -10.18 4.80
N ALA A 163 4.53 -11.15 5.69
CA ALA A 163 3.86 -11.23 6.99
C ALA A 163 4.55 -10.39 8.09
N GLY A 164 3.85 -10.11 9.19
CA GLY A 164 4.40 -9.46 10.38
C GLY A 164 4.98 -8.07 10.13
N SER A 165 5.97 -7.69 10.94
CA SER A 165 6.70 -6.42 10.86
C SER A 165 7.52 -6.33 9.58
N LYS A 166 7.41 -5.22 8.85
CA LYS A 166 8.01 -5.06 7.52
C LYS A 166 8.22 -3.59 7.15
N LEU A 167 9.24 -3.36 6.35
CA LEU A 167 9.65 -2.07 5.83
C LEU A 167 9.77 -2.19 4.32
N VAL A 168 8.87 -1.54 3.60
CA VAL A 168 8.91 -1.42 2.14
C VAL A 168 9.48 -0.06 1.79
N VAL A 169 10.52 -0.03 0.96
CA VAL A 169 11.17 1.20 0.51
C VAL A 169 11.35 1.13 -0.99
N PHE A 170 10.95 2.18 -1.69
CA PHE A 170 11.15 2.26 -3.13
C PHE A 170 11.54 3.66 -3.57
N LEU A 171 12.46 3.73 -4.54
CA LEU A 171 12.76 4.95 -5.28
C LEU A 171 11.85 4.98 -6.50
N ALA A 172 11.03 6.01 -6.65
CA ALA A 172 10.13 6.13 -7.79
C ALA A 172 9.79 7.57 -8.17
N SER A 173 9.25 7.74 -9.38
CA SER A 173 8.65 8.98 -9.88
C SER A 173 7.18 8.78 -10.22
N MET A 174 6.36 9.76 -9.86
CA MET A 174 4.95 9.86 -10.25
C MET A 174 4.74 10.89 -11.38
N THR A 175 5.84 11.33 -12.01
CA THR A 175 5.85 12.34 -13.06
C THR A 175 5.85 11.68 -14.43
N PHE A 176 4.74 11.78 -15.15
CA PHE A 176 4.56 11.29 -16.52
C PHE A 176 3.40 12.03 -17.20
N ASP A 177 3.30 11.86 -18.52
CA ASP A 177 2.24 12.43 -19.35
C ASP A 177 1.12 11.40 -19.57
N ASP A 178 -0.12 11.86 -19.48
CA ASP A 178 -1.33 11.05 -19.64
C ASP A 178 -1.65 10.75 -21.12
N ALA A 179 -1.13 11.56 -22.04
CA ALA A 179 -1.51 11.52 -23.46
C ALA A 179 -1.14 10.21 -24.18
N GLY A 180 -0.42 9.30 -23.52
CA GLY A 180 -0.03 8.00 -24.06
C GLY A 180 -0.31 6.83 -23.12
N VAL A 181 -1.17 7.01 -22.12
CA VAL A 181 -1.53 5.92 -21.19
C VAL A 181 -2.74 5.18 -21.72
N GLU A 182 -2.57 3.90 -21.97
CA GLU A 182 -3.62 3.00 -22.45
C GLU A 182 -4.51 2.54 -21.30
N LYS A 183 -5.78 2.24 -21.56
CA LYS A 183 -6.60 1.51 -20.59
C LYS A 183 -6.06 0.11 -20.34
N CYS A 184 -6.41 -0.46 -19.21
CA CYS A 184 -5.91 -1.78 -18.86
C CYS A 184 -6.40 -2.91 -19.78
N ASP A 185 -7.57 -2.74 -20.39
CA ASP A 185 -8.14 -3.65 -21.39
C ASP A 185 -7.64 -3.37 -22.82
N GLY A 186 -6.78 -2.35 -23.00
CA GLY A 186 -6.18 -1.96 -24.27
C GLY A 186 -7.08 -1.10 -25.17
N GLU A 187 -8.31 -0.76 -24.74
CA GLU A 187 -9.25 0.01 -25.58
C GLU A 187 -9.38 1.48 -25.16
N GLY A 188 -8.55 2.32 -25.80
CA GLY A 188 -8.60 3.78 -25.68
C GLY A 188 -7.70 4.34 -24.59
N GLN A 189 -7.90 5.62 -24.26
CA GLN A 189 -7.08 6.35 -23.30
C GLN A 189 -7.49 6.02 -21.85
N GLY A 190 -6.51 5.71 -21.01
CA GLY A 190 -6.67 5.52 -19.57
C GLY A 190 -6.79 6.83 -18.80
N HIS A 191 -7.13 6.72 -17.52
CA HIS A 191 -7.23 7.86 -16.60
C HIS A 191 -6.30 7.61 -15.39
N PRO A 192 -4.98 7.60 -15.63
CA PRO A 192 -4.03 7.07 -14.66
C PRO A 192 -3.91 7.97 -13.43
N GLY A 193 -4.46 7.51 -12.30
CA GLY A 193 -4.08 7.99 -10.98
C GLY A 193 -2.91 7.17 -10.42
N PRO A 194 -1.75 7.78 -10.11
CA PRO A 194 -0.71 7.10 -9.33
C PRO A 194 -1.30 6.50 -8.07
N TRP A 195 -1.05 5.21 -7.87
CA TRP A 195 -1.60 4.50 -6.74
C TRP A 195 -0.57 3.53 -6.16
N VAL A 196 -0.39 3.60 -4.86
CA VAL A 196 0.34 2.63 -4.04
C VAL A 196 -0.60 2.15 -2.95
N ALA A 197 -0.88 0.86 -2.94
CA ALA A 197 -1.64 0.22 -1.87
C ALA A 197 -0.84 -0.91 -1.25
N PHE A 198 -1.11 -1.21 0.02
CA PHE A 198 -0.55 -2.36 0.70
C PHE A 198 -1.66 -3.11 1.40
N VAL A 199 -1.90 -4.35 0.97
CA VAL A 199 -3.17 -5.04 1.24
C VAL A 199 -2.92 -6.45 1.72
N ALA A 200 -3.81 -7.00 2.55
CA ALA A 200 -3.75 -8.40 2.93
C ALA A 200 -3.84 -9.27 1.65
N SER A 201 -2.90 -10.19 1.51
CA SER A 201 -2.72 -10.99 0.29
C SER A 201 -3.89 -11.94 0.08
N GLU A 202 -4.51 -12.40 1.16
CA GLU A 202 -5.78 -13.08 1.16
C GLU A 202 -6.84 -12.31 0.37
N LEU A 203 -6.94 -10.98 0.50
CA LEU A 203 -7.93 -10.18 -0.22
C LEU A 203 -7.71 -10.15 -1.72
N ILE A 204 -6.46 -10.16 -2.14
CA ILE A 204 -6.11 -10.24 -3.56
C ILE A 204 -6.52 -11.60 -4.14
N ARG A 205 -6.35 -12.67 -3.37
CA ARG A 205 -6.75 -14.03 -3.75
C ARG A 205 -8.27 -14.19 -3.74
N ASP A 206 -8.93 -13.83 -2.63
CA ASP A 206 -10.38 -13.88 -2.43
C ASP A 206 -11.15 -13.09 -3.49
N GLY A 207 -10.66 -11.89 -3.81
CA GLY A 207 -11.25 -11.02 -4.82
C GLY A 207 -10.91 -11.39 -6.26
N GLY A 208 -10.02 -12.36 -6.50
CA GLY A 208 -9.52 -12.69 -7.84
C GLY A 208 -8.98 -11.44 -8.56
N ARG A 209 -8.15 -10.66 -7.86
CA ARG A 209 -7.65 -9.32 -8.28
C ARG A 209 -8.69 -8.20 -8.37
N LYS A 210 -9.97 -8.45 -8.07
CA LYS A 210 -11.05 -7.46 -8.23
C LYS A 210 -11.41 -6.80 -6.90
N TRP A 211 -11.39 -5.48 -6.90
CA TRP A 211 -11.63 -4.63 -5.72
C TRP A 211 -13.12 -4.47 -5.37
N ASN A 212 -14.00 -4.48 -6.36
CA ASN A 212 -15.42 -4.10 -6.20
C ASN A 212 -16.40 -5.28 -6.38
N GLY A 213 -16.08 -6.44 -5.82
CA GLY A 213 -16.96 -7.62 -5.81
C GLY A 213 -17.61 -7.84 -4.45
N LEU A 214 -18.92 -8.12 -4.38
CA LEU A 214 -19.66 -8.47 -3.17
C LEU A 214 -19.20 -9.79 -2.49
N CYS A 215 -18.00 -10.30 -2.77
CA CYS A 215 -17.44 -11.52 -2.18
C CYS A 215 -15.99 -11.35 -1.72
N ASN A 216 -15.65 -10.15 -1.25
CA ASN A 216 -14.45 -9.89 -0.49
C ASN A 216 -14.87 -9.00 0.70
N CYS A 217 -14.02 -8.89 1.73
CA CYS A 217 -14.37 -8.17 2.95
C CYS A 217 -14.34 -6.63 2.81
N TYR A 218 -14.27 -6.10 1.59
CA TYR A 218 -14.16 -4.67 1.36
C TYR A 218 -15.38 -3.85 1.83
N SER A 219 -16.51 -4.53 2.09
CA SER A 219 -17.75 -3.88 2.53
C SER A 219 -18.50 -4.69 3.60
N LYS A 220 -17.80 -5.07 4.69
CA LYS A 220 -18.39 -5.77 5.85
C LYS A 220 -19.64 -5.07 6.42
N THR A 221 -19.75 -3.75 6.28
CA THR A 221 -20.81 -2.91 6.87
C THR A 221 -21.66 -2.18 5.82
N GLY A 222 -21.43 -2.41 4.52
CA GLY A 222 -22.09 -1.68 3.44
C GLY A 222 -21.46 -0.33 3.09
N THR A 223 -20.35 0.06 3.72
CA THR A 223 -19.46 1.16 3.29
C THR A 223 -18.17 0.62 2.68
N VAL A 224 -17.48 1.44 1.89
CA VAL A 224 -16.19 1.08 1.28
C VAL A 224 -15.10 1.19 2.35
N GLY A 225 -14.42 0.09 2.65
CA GLY A 225 -13.20 0.11 3.46
C GLY A 225 -13.29 -0.44 4.89
N ASP A 226 -14.33 -1.18 5.26
CA ASP A 226 -14.52 -1.64 6.65
C ASP A 226 -13.76 -2.94 7.01
N GLY A 227 -12.53 -3.08 6.48
CA GLY A 227 -11.48 -3.48 7.41
C GLY A 227 -10.92 -4.90 7.39
N CYS A 228 -10.62 -5.45 6.22
CA CYS A 228 -9.84 -6.70 6.14
C CYS A 228 -8.34 -6.51 5.91
N GLY A 229 -7.84 -5.27 5.96
CA GLY A 229 -6.41 -4.99 5.85
C GLY A 229 -6.02 -4.40 4.52
N GLU A 230 -6.39 -3.15 4.31
CA GLU A 230 -5.79 -2.35 3.26
C GLU A 230 -5.21 -1.07 3.82
N ILE A 231 -4.11 -0.64 3.22
CA ILE A 231 -3.61 0.71 3.33
C ILE A 231 -3.59 1.28 1.91
N ASN A 232 -4.45 2.25 1.62
CA ASN A 232 -4.20 3.16 0.50
C ASN A 232 -3.05 4.04 0.97
N VAL A 233 -1.84 3.74 0.52
CA VAL A 233 -0.63 4.39 1.03
C VAL A 233 -0.46 5.74 0.34
N PHE A 234 -0.50 5.75 -0.99
CA PHE A 234 -0.42 6.96 -1.79
C PHE A 234 -1.40 6.83 -2.93
N GLU A 235 -2.59 7.42 -2.79
CA GLU A 235 -3.64 7.35 -3.79
C GLU A 235 -3.95 8.73 -4.36
N VAL A 236 -3.67 8.91 -5.65
CA VAL A 236 -4.20 10.03 -6.43
C VAL A 236 -5.59 9.63 -6.94
N VAL A 237 -6.62 10.27 -6.39
CA VAL A 237 -8.00 10.03 -6.80
C VAL A 237 -8.26 10.74 -8.12
N MET A 238 -8.60 9.97 -9.15
CA MET A 238 -8.91 10.45 -10.51
C MET A 238 -10.32 10.01 -10.96
N ASP A 239 -11.22 9.81 -10.00
CA ASP A 239 -12.62 9.51 -10.28
C ASP A 239 -13.33 10.75 -10.86
N ASP A 240 -14.44 10.55 -11.58
CA ASP A 240 -15.27 11.64 -12.11
C ASP A 240 -16.20 12.21 -11.02
N ASN A 241 -15.61 12.80 -9.97
CA ASN A 241 -16.32 13.37 -8.82
C ASN A 241 -15.53 14.52 -8.16
N ASP A 242 -16.10 15.13 -7.11
CA ASP A 242 -15.49 16.29 -6.41
C ASP A 242 -14.19 15.95 -5.65
N TYR A 243 -13.89 14.67 -5.45
CA TYR A 243 -12.65 14.20 -4.82
C TYR A 243 -11.49 14.07 -5.81
N SER A 244 -11.76 14.19 -7.11
CA SER A 244 -10.75 14.14 -8.17
C SER A 244 -9.72 15.25 -8.01
N ASN A 245 -8.44 14.89 -7.83
CA ASN A 245 -7.34 15.84 -7.81
C ASN A 245 -6.01 15.18 -8.14
N ARG A 246 -5.44 15.56 -9.28
CA ARG A 246 -4.17 15.02 -9.76
C ARG A 246 -2.95 15.43 -8.92
N GLU A 247 -3.06 16.52 -8.17
CA GLU A 247 -1.92 17.15 -7.52
C GLU A 247 -1.66 16.68 -6.09
N PHE A 248 -2.57 15.86 -5.55
CA PHE A 248 -2.50 15.39 -4.17
C PHE A 248 -2.71 13.87 -4.09
N MET A 249 -2.17 13.28 -3.03
CA MET A 249 -2.35 11.86 -2.73
C MET A 249 -2.90 11.71 -1.32
N SER A 250 -3.78 10.74 -1.12
CA SER A 250 -4.28 10.39 0.21
C SER A 250 -3.57 9.17 0.79
N THR A 251 -3.52 9.09 2.13
CA THR A 251 -3.21 7.84 2.86
C THR A 251 -4.35 7.50 3.78
N GLY A 252 -4.95 6.32 3.65
CA GLY A 252 -5.95 5.85 4.61
C GLY A 252 -5.80 4.37 4.93
N VAL A 253 -5.88 4.05 6.21
CA VAL A 253 -5.76 2.69 6.75
C VAL A 253 -7.17 2.11 6.95
N ARG A 254 -7.46 0.98 6.31
CA ARG A 254 -8.74 0.26 6.35
C ARG A 254 -8.62 -0.95 7.29
N SER A 255 -9.07 -0.80 8.52
CA SER A 255 -8.96 -1.81 9.59
C SER A 255 -10.34 -2.22 10.08
N TYR A 256 -10.55 -3.46 10.53
CA TYR A 256 -11.85 -3.83 11.12
C TYR A 256 -12.04 -3.17 12.49
N GLN A 257 -10.95 -2.70 13.10
CA GLN A 257 -10.94 -2.03 14.40
C GLN A 257 -11.77 -0.74 14.36
N GLU A 258 -11.57 0.10 13.34
CA GLU A 258 -12.21 1.42 13.25
C GLU A 258 -12.92 1.65 11.90
N GLY A 259 -12.92 0.66 11.01
CA GLY A 259 -13.31 0.80 9.60
C GLY A 259 -12.24 1.58 8.83
N HIS A 260 -12.12 2.87 9.13
CA HIS A 260 -11.23 3.80 8.45
C HIS A 260 -10.44 4.66 9.45
N ILE A 261 -9.10 4.66 9.31
CA ILE A 261 -8.18 5.43 10.16
C ILE A 261 -7.34 6.36 9.28
N GLY A 262 -7.51 7.67 9.51
CA GLY A 262 -6.89 8.72 8.70
C GLY A 262 -7.31 8.64 7.24
N GLY A 263 -6.76 9.52 6.40
CA GLY A 263 -7.23 9.67 5.02
C GLY A 263 -8.03 10.94 4.91
N SER A 264 -7.39 11.95 4.34
CA SER A 264 -8.07 13.12 3.81
C SER A 264 -7.80 13.18 2.31
N VAL A 265 -8.79 13.65 1.58
CA VAL A 265 -8.64 13.89 0.14
C VAL A 265 -8.66 15.39 -0.07
N CYS A 266 -7.61 15.91 -0.69
CA CYS A 266 -7.63 17.26 -1.24
C CYS A 266 -8.33 17.19 -2.59
N GLY A 267 -9.66 17.34 -2.60
CA GLY A 267 -10.45 17.30 -3.84
C GLY A 267 -10.27 18.55 -4.71
N SER A 268 -11.26 18.83 -5.56
CA SER A 268 -11.23 19.96 -6.52
C SER A 268 -11.03 21.35 -5.91
N GLY A 269 -11.31 21.52 -4.61
CA GLY A 269 -11.10 22.76 -3.87
C GLY A 269 -9.67 23.03 -3.40
N CYS A 270 -8.73 22.10 -3.60
CA CYS A 270 -7.33 22.27 -3.21
C CYS A 270 -6.43 22.61 -4.40
N ASP A 271 -5.70 23.71 -4.30
CA ASP A 271 -4.70 24.11 -5.28
C ASP A 271 -3.27 23.84 -4.77
N ARG A 272 -2.46 23.17 -5.59
CA ARG A 272 -1.03 22.95 -5.33
C ARG A 272 -0.28 24.26 -5.07
N GLY A 273 -0.66 25.32 -5.79
CA GLY A 273 -0.05 26.65 -5.70
C GLY A 273 -0.28 27.36 -4.36
N GLY A 274 -1.24 26.89 -3.55
CA GLY A 274 -1.51 27.40 -2.21
C GLY A 274 -0.49 26.97 -1.15
N PHE A 275 0.39 26.02 -1.48
CA PHE A 275 1.39 25.46 -0.56
C PHE A 275 2.81 25.76 -1.05
N ALA A 276 3.77 25.84 -0.12
CA ALA A 276 5.18 25.98 -0.46
C ALA A 276 5.64 24.83 -1.37
N ASP A 277 6.65 25.04 -2.22
CA ASP A 277 7.11 24.03 -3.17
C ASP A 277 8.01 22.97 -2.53
N ASP A 278 8.60 23.27 -1.38
CA ASP A 278 9.50 22.42 -0.61
C ASP A 278 8.80 21.43 0.35
N VAL A 279 7.47 21.29 0.23
CA VAL A 279 6.61 20.50 1.14
C VAL A 279 6.02 19.27 0.47
N GLU A 280 5.92 18.17 1.23
CA GLU A 280 5.30 16.92 0.76
C GLU A 280 4.03 16.56 1.54
N VAL A 281 3.86 17.01 2.79
CA VAL A 281 2.64 16.74 3.58
C VAL A 281 1.95 18.03 4.05
N VAL A 282 0.65 18.12 3.82
CA VAL A 282 -0.13 19.34 4.07
C VAL A 282 -1.42 19.03 4.80
N ASP A 283 -1.91 20.02 5.54
CA ASP A 283 -3.25 20.01 6.12
C ASP A 283 -4.21 20.62 5.09
N ALA A 284 -4.98 19.75 4.44
CA ALA A 284 -5.98 20.15 3.43
C ALA A 284 -7.10 21.01 4.02
N CYS A 285 -7.42 20.87 5.31
CA CYS A 285 -8.50 21.62 5.93
C CYS A 285 -8.06 23.03 6.32
N ALA A 286 -6.84 23.16 6.84
CA ALA A 286 -6.27 24.47 7.17
C ALA A 286 -5.52 25.13 6.01
N GLN A 287 -5.36 24.45 4.86
CA GLN A 287 -4.65 24.93 3.67
C GLN A 287 -3.23 25.43 4.00
N LYS A 288 -2.51 24.65 4.83
CA LYS A 288 -1.13 24.95 5.24
C LYS A 288 -0.27 23.68 5.25
N ALA A 289 1.04 23.85 5.20
CA ALA A 289 1.96 22.75 5.48
C ALA A 289 1.97 22.40 6.97
N TYR A 290 2.22 21.14 7.30
CA TYR A 290 2.50 20.75 8.68
C TYR A 290 3.89 21.24 9.11
N GLU A 291 4.05 21.66 10.37
CA GLU A 291 5.40 21.95 10.90
C GLU A 291 6.17 20.67 11.26
N ARG A 292 5.43 19.59 11.51
CA ARG A 292 5.92 18.27 11.88
C ARG A 292 4.91 17.23 11.37
N GLY A 293 5.40 16.13 10.80
CA GLY A 293 4.54 15.09 10.26
C GLY A 293 3.44 14.64 11.25
N PRO A 294 2.18 14.56 10.79
CA PRO A 294 1.03 14.27 11.66
C PRO A 294 1.09 12.87 12.27
N VAL A 295 0.44 12.75 13.43
CA VAL A 295 0.20 11.48 14.14
C VAL A 295 -1.31 11.25 14.19
N ILE A 296 -1.75 10.08 13.74
CA ILE A 296 -3.15 9.69 13.58
C ILE A 296 -3.37 8.44 14.43
N GLU A 297 -4.07 8.59 15.55
CA GLU A 297 -4.34 7.47 16.46
C GLU A 297 -5.64 6.76 16.07
N ALA A 298 -5.63 5.42 16.06
CA ALA A 298 -6.84 4.61 15.92
C ALA A 298 -7.85 4.94 17.03
N GLY A 299 -9.11 5.22 16.65
CA GLY A 299 -10.16 5.66 17.57
C GLY A 299 -9.97 7.09 18.13
N GLY A 300 -8.89 7.77 17.73
CA GLY A 300 -8.56 9.13 18.12
C GLY A 300 -9.06 10.17 17.13
N ARG A 301 -8.88 11.45 17.47
CA ARG A 301 -9.07 12.56 16.53
C ARG A 301 -7.79 12.77 15.73
N SER A 302 -7.88 12.87 14.41
CA SER A 302 -6.77 13.34 13.58
C SER A 302 -6.55 14.84 13.77
N ASP A 303 -5.30 15.27 13.85
CA ASP A 303 -4.96 16.69 13.76
C ASP A 303 -5.01 17.15 12.30
N GLY A 304 -5.97 18.03 11.99
CA GLY A 304 -6.20 18.52 10.64
C GLY A 304 -6.64 17.43 9.65
N CYS A 305 -6.42 17.70 8.37
CA CYS A 305 -6.78 16.83 7.25
C CYS A 305 -5.53 16.45 6.44
N PRO A 306 -4.73 15.50 6.94
CA PRO A 306 -3.41 15.21 6.40
C PRO A 306 -3.49 14.60 5.00
N THR A 307 -2.83 15.25 4.05
CA THR A 307 -2.77 14.85 2.64
C THR A 307 -1.37 15.08 2.09
N TRP A 308 -0.95 14.33 1.09
CA TRP A 308 0.34 14.53 0.44
C TRP A 308 0.20 15.42 -0.78
N ARG A 309 1.17 16.30 -1.01
CA ARG A 309 1.39 16.84 -2.35
C ARG A 309 1.98 15.72 -3.20
N ARG A 310 1.46 15.51 -4.41
CA ARG A 310 2.08 14.58 -5.36
C ARG A 310 3.49 15.10 -5.68
N PRO A 311 4.55 14.30 -5.47
CA PRO A 311 5.90 14.77 -5.70
C PRO A 311 6.18 14.95 -7.19
N VAL A 312 7.01 15.93 -7.51
CA VAL A 312 7.60 16.11 -8.84
C VAL A 312 9.01 15.53 -8.81
N GLY A 313 9.34 14.68 -9.77
CA GLY A 313 10.61 13.96 -9.82
C GLY A 313 10.66 12.76 -8.87
N ASP A 314 11.88 12.30 -8.58
CA ASP A 314 12.09 11.09 -7.80
C ASP A 314 11.94 11.31 -6.30
N ARG A 315 11.31 10.36 -5.62
CA ARG A 315 11.28 10.27 -4.15
C ARG A 315 11.58 8.85 -3.70
N TYR A 316 12.20 8.75 -2.53
CA TYR A 316 12.11 7.55 -1.72
C TYR A 316 10.78 7.57 -0.98
N PHE A 317 10.00 6.52 -1.18
CA PHE A 317 8.77 6.25 -0.46
C PHE A 317 9.02 5.13 0.53
N MET A 318 8.44 5.24 1.72
CA MET A 318 8.62 4.29 2.81
C MET A 318 7.27 3.90 3.40
N ILE A 319 7.10 2.60 3.67
CA ILE A 319 5.98 2.02 4.39
C ILE A 319 6.55 1.10 5.46
N LEU A 320 6.43 1.47 6.72
CA LEU A 320 7.00 0.74 7.85
C LEU A 320 5.90 0.32 8.81
N LEU A 321 5.71 -0.99 8.95
CA LEU A 321 4.79 -1.63 9.88
C LEU A 321 5.62 -2.29 10.98
N ASP A 322 5.46 -1.85 12.23
CA ASP A 322 6.13 -2.45 13.39
C ASP A 322 5.08 -2.99 14.38
N GLU A 323 5.04 -4.32 14.52
CA GLU A 323 4.10 -5.00 15.42
C GLU A 323 4.34 -4.65 16.88
N ALA A 324 5.60 -4.47 17.27
CA ALA A 324 5.98 -4.24 18.66
C ALA A 324 5.46 -2.88 19.15
N GLN A 325 5.48 -1.86 18.29
CA GLN A 325 4.98 -0.52 18.58
C GLN A 325 3.54 -0.28 18.09
N ARG A 326 2.90 -1.26 17.44
CA ARG A 326 1.54 -1.12 16.89
C ARG A 326 1.40 0.13 16.03
N THR A 327 2.40 0.36 15.19
CA THR A 327 2.62 1.62 14.47
C THR A 327 2.83 1.38 12.98
N ILE A 328 2.22 2.24 12.16
CA ILE A 328 2.47 2.35 10.72
C ILE A 328 3.09 3.71 10.45
N GLN A 329 4.29 3.74 9.88
CA GLN A 329 4.98 4.96 9.48
C GLN A 329 5.09 5.02 7.96
N VAL A 330 4.54 6.08 7.38
CA VAL A 330 4.65 6.38 5.95
C VAL A 330 5.55 7.60 5.78
N ALA A 331 6.43 7.60 4.78
CA ALA A 331 7.29 8.75 4.49
C ALA A 331 7.53 8.96 2.98
N VAL A 332 7.77 10.22 2.63
CA VAL A 332 8.25 10.68 1.33
C VAL A 332 9.54 11.47 1.57
N ILE A 333 10.63 11.09 0.93
CA ILE A 333 11.97 11.65 1.15
C ILE A 333 12.60 12.03 -0.18
N HIS A 334 13.10 13.27 -0.29
CA HIS A 334 13.83 13.72 -1.48
C HIS A 334 15.25 13.10 -1.51
N PRO A 335 15.73 12.55 -2.65
CA PRO A 335 17.04 11.92 -2.75
C PRO A 335 18.22 12.83 -2.36
N GLU A 336 18.09 14.13 -2.59
CA GLU A 336 19.10 15.14 -2.21
C GLU A 336 18.99 15.66 -0.76
N ASN A 337 17.99 15.22 0.00
CA ASN A 337 17.74 15.68 1.37
C ASN A 337 17.37 14.50 2.30
N ILE A 338 18.26 13.51 2.37
CA ILE A 338 18.06 12.32 3.21
C ILE A 338 18.24 12.70 4.68
N PRO A 339 17.22 12.48 5.54
CA PRO A 339 17.32 12.80 6.95
C PRO A 339 18.27 11.83 7.67
N PRO A 340 18.92 12.25 8.78
CA PRO A 340 19.83 11.39 9.55
C PRO A 340 19.20 10.05 9.98
N ALA A 341 17.89 10.05 10.27
CA ALA A 341 17.16 8.85 10.68
C ALA A 341 17.11 7.76 9.59
N ALA A 342 17.23 8.13 8.31
CA ALA A 342 17.21 7.21 7.18
C ALA A 342 18.61 6.96 6.59
N ALA A 343 19.67 7.53 7.15
CA ALA A 343 21.02 7.51 6.56
C ALA A 343 21.67 6.11 6.54
N GLU A 344 21.27 5.20 7.44
CA GLU A 344 21.74 3.79 7.38
C GLU A 344 21.11 3.05 6.18
N MET A 345 19.93 3.49 5.74
CA MET A 345 19.15 2.83 4.70
C MET A 345 19.34 3.46 3.31
N LEU A 346 19.36 4.79 3.24
CA LEU A 346 19.36 5.55 1.99
C LEU A 346 20.72 6.24 1.77
N PRO A 347 21.18 6.32 0.50
CA PRO A 347 20.52 5.86 -0.72
C PRO A 347 20.78 4.39 -1.09
N ASP A 348 21.62 3.70 -0.32
CA ASP A 348 22.28 2.48 -0.77
C ASP A 348 21.43 1.20 -0.68
N LEU A 349 20.39 1.19 0.17
CA LEU A 349 19.54 0.04 0.47
C LEU A 349 20.39 -1.21 0.81
N PRO A 350 21.15 -1.18 1.92
CA PRO A 350 22.04 -2.29 2.27
C PRO A 350 21.24 -3.55 2.59
N GLY A 351 21.79 -4.75 2.38
CA GLY A 351 21.09 -6.02 2.66
C GLY A 351 20.68 -6.26 4.12
N ARG A 352 21.13 -5.41 5.06
CA ARG A 352 20.85 -5.50 6.49
C ARG A 352 20.73 -4.11 7.11
N LEU A 353 19.77 -3.94 8.01
CA LEU A 353 19.57 -2.76 8.83
C LEU A 353 19.57 -3.13 10.32
N SER A 354 20.04 -2.22 11.18
CA SER A 354 19.93 -2.36 12.62
C SER A 354 18.50 -2.09 13.12
N ARG A 355 18.09 -2.72 14.23
CA ARG A 355 16.85 -2.34 14.91
C ARG A 355 16.83 -0.85 15.28
N GLY A 356 17.99 -0.28 15.62
CA GLY A 356 18.15 1.15 15.90
C GLY A 356 17.79 2.03 14.70
N ALA A 357 18.11 1.63 13.47
CA ALA A 357 17.68 2.33 12.26
C ALA A 357 16.15 2.28 12.10
N ILE A 358 15.52 1.12 12.36
CA ILE A 358 14.07 0.98 12.33
C ILE A 358 13.40 1.91 13.36
N ASP A 359 13.91 1.93 14.59
CA ASP A 359 13.39 2.81 15.65
C ASP A 359 13.61 4.31 15.33
N ALA A 360 14.74 4.65 14.70
CA ALA A 360 14.99 5.99 14.20
C ALA A 360 13.97 6.41 13.13
N MET A 361 13.63 5.51 12.20
CA MET A 361 12.61 5.77 11.17
C MET A 361 11.20 5.84 11.76
N LEU A 362 10.84 5.01 12.74
CA LEU A 362 9.56 5.08 13.46
C LEU A 362 9.39 6.39 14.26
N SER A 363 10.49 6.97 14.75
CA SER A 363 10.48 8.24 15.48
C SER A 363 10.62 9.48 14.56
N MET A 364 10.94 9.26 13.28
CA MET A 364 11.14 10.33 12.31
C MET A 364 9.85 11.11 12.08
N ARG A 365 9.93 12.44 12.15
CA ARG A 365 8.80 13.33 11.89
C ARG A 365 9.25 14.47 10.98
N LEU A 366 9.36 14.16 9.70
CA LEU A 366 9.67 15.18 8.69
C LEU A 366 8.53 16.19 8.63
N PRO A 367 8.84 17.48 8.48
CA PRO A 367 7.81 18.49 8.37
C PRO A 367 6.98 18.28 7.11
N GLY A 368 5.85 18.98 7.09
CA GLY A 368 5.09 19.28 5.90
C GLY A 368 5.91 20.07 4.94
#